data_AF-A0A7X4GL66-F1
#
_entry.id   AF-A0A7X4GL66-F1
#
_cell.length_a   1.000
_cell.length_b   1.000
_cell.length_c   1.000
_cell.angle_alpha   90.00
_cell.angle_beta   90.00
_cell.angle_gamma   90.00
#
_symmetry.space_group_name_H-M   'P 1'
#
loop_
_entity.id
_entity.type
_entity.pdbx_description
1 polymer ?
#
loop_
_entity_poly.entity_id
_entity_poly.type
_entity_poly.pdbx_seq_one_letter_code
_entity_poly.pdbx_strand_id
1 'polypeptide(L)' 'MSAPHWRDDADKHDMRIHRSKQLARPVLHNGVKKFIAGFCWHDGDEEMVVYLKGSAEPVRPCEITILEQSHE' A
#
# COMPACT_ATOMS: atom_id res chain seq x y z
N MET A 1 -18.36 -5.47 20.42
CA MET A 1 -17.01 -5.00 20.80
C MET A 1 -16.48 -4.26 19.59
N SER A 2 -16.30 -2.94 19.63
CA SER A 2 -15.66 -2.22 18.52
C SER A 2 -14.22 -2.70 18.39
N ALA A 3 -13.78 -2.94 17.15
CA ALA A 3 -12.39 -3.24 16.87
C ALA A 3 -11.51 -2.06 17.35
N PRO A 4 -10.28 -2.31 17.80
CA PRO A 4 -9.35 -1.25 18.16
C PRO A 4 -9.06 -0.34 16.95
N HIS A 5 -8.98 0.98 17.18
CA HIS A 5 -8.77 2.01 16.15
C HIS A 5 -7.61 1.74 15.18
N TRP A 6 -6.56 1.06 15.64
CA TRP A 6 -5.39 0.71 14.82
C TRP A 6 -5.68 -0.35 13.74
N ARG A 7 -6.68 -1.23 13.95
CA ARG A 7 -7.11 -2.21 12.92
C ARG A 7 -7.84 -1.50 11.79
N ASP A 8 -8.75 -0.59 12.15
CA ASP A 8 -9.49 0.20 11.15
C ASP A 8 -8.54 1.03 10.26
N ASP A 9 -7.41 1.50 10.81
CA ASP A 9 -6.45 2.29 10.04
C ASP A 9 -5.54 1.41 9.17
N ALA A 10 -5.21 0.20 9.61
CA ALA A 10 -4.53 -0.80 8.77
C ALA A 10 -5.42 -1.24 7.60
N ASP A 11 -6.68 -1.58 7.86
CA ASP A 11 -7.66 -1.99 6.84
C ASP A 11 -7.88 -0.88 5.79
N LYS A 12 -7.97 0.38 6.24
CA LYS A 12 -8.05 1.53 5.33
C LYS A 12 -6.80 1.67 4.47
N HIS A 13 -5.61 1.44 5.04
CA HIS A 13 -4.36 1.52 4.30
C HIS A 13 -4.28 0.43 3.23
N ASP A 14 -4.66 -0.80 3.56
CA ASP A 14 -4.74 -1.94 2.64
C ASP A 14 -5.70 -1.66 1.48
N MET A 15 -6.88 -1.13 1.78
CA MET A 15 -7.83 -0.69 0.76
C MET A 15 -7.26 0.38 -0.17
N ARG A 16 -6.46 1.33 0.36
CA ARG A 16 -5.80 2.36 -0.45
C ARG A 16 -4.70 1.78 -1.34
N ILE A 17 -3.96 0.76 -0.89
CA ILE A 17 -2.97 0.03 -1.70
C ILE A 17 -3.68 -0.70 -2.84
N HIS A 18 -4.76 -1.42 -2.51
CA HIS A 18 -5.57 -2.14 -3.50
C HIS A 18 -6.09 -1.19 -4.58
N ARG A 19 -6.68 -0.06 -4.18
CA ARG A 19 -7.19 0.96 -5.09
C ARG A 19 -6.09 1.60 -5.94
N SER A 20 -4.93 1.88 -5.36
CA SER A 20 -3.78 2.43 -6.09
C SER A 20 -3.32 1.49 -7.20
N LYS A 21 -3.29 0.17 -6.94
CA LYS A 21 -2.98 -0.85 -7.96
C LYS A 21 -4.05 -0.90 -9.05
N GLN A 22 -5.32 -1.00 -8.70
CA GLN A 22 -6.43 -1.11 -9.67
C GLN A 22 -6.51 0.08 -10.62
N LEU A 23 -6.29 1.29 -10.10
CA LEU A 23 -6.34 2.53 -10.88
C LEU A 23 -5.00 2.87 -11.55
N ALA A 24 -3.99 2.00 -11.44
CA ALA A 24 -2.62 2.24 -11.90
C ALA A 24 -2.08 3.62 -11.44
N ARG A 25 -2.34 3.99 -10.17
CA ARG A 25 -1.88 5.25 -9.59
C ARG A 25 -0.43 5.10 -9.07
N PRO A 26 0.43 6.12 -9.26
CA PRO A 26 1.77 6.09 -8.73
C PRO A 26 1.76 6.25 -7.21
N VAL A 27 2.64 5.51 -6.54
CA VAL A 27 2.99 5.68 -5.12
C VAL A 27 4.42 6.23 -5.04
N LEU A 28 4.74 6.87 -3.92
CA LEU A 28 6.11 7.31 -3.64
C LEU A 28 6.82 6.25 -2.81
N HIS A 29 8.04 5.90 -3.20
CA HIS A 29 8.94 5.08 -2.40
C HIS A 29 10.35 5.66 -2.51
N ASN A 30 10.97 6.03 -1.37
CA ASN A 30 12.27 6.71 -1.31
C ASN A 30 12.37 7.93 -2.24
N GLY A 31 11.31 8.75 -2.29
CA GLY A 31 11.25 9.95 -3.14
C GLY A 31 11.03 9.67 -4.64
N VAL A 32 10.94 8.41 -5.05
CA VAL A 32 10.73 8.01 -6.45
C VAL A 32 9.29 7.57 -6.67
N LYS A 33 8.66 8.07 -7.73
CA LYS A 33 7.33 7.62 -8.16
C LYS A 33 7.45 6.23 -8.79
N LYS A 34 6.74 5.26 -8.23
CA LYS A 34 6.68 3.88 -8.73
C LYS A 34 5.21 3.43 -8.84
N PHE A 35 4.98 2.34 -9.56
CA PHE A 35 3.66 1.70 -9.62
C PHE A 35 3.69 0.37 -8.88
N ILE A 36 2.56 0.03 -8.25
CA ILE A 36 2.38 -1.27 -7.60
C ILE A 36 2.22 -2.35 -8.69
N ALA A 37 3.09 -3.35 -8.67
CA ALA A 37 2.99 -4.54 -9.51
C ALA A 37 2.07 -5.59 -8.85
N GLY A 38 2.16 -5.74 -7.53
CA GLY A 38 1.39 -6.70 -6.75
C GLY A 38 1.54 -6.46 -5.25
N PHE A 39 0.81 -7.22 -4.46
CA PHE A 39 0.97 -7.32 -3.02
C PHE A 39 0.47 -8.69 -2.57
N CYS A 40 0.94 -9.17 -1.43
CA CYS A 40 0.50 -10.41 -0.81
C CYS A 40 0.64 -10.32 0.72
N TRP A 41 -0.17 -11.10 1.42
CA TRP A 41 -0.01 -11.38 2.84
C TRP A 41 0.65 -12.75 2.94
N HIS A 42 1.85 -12.81 3.51
CA HIS A 42 2.58 -14.08 3.65
C HIS A 42 2.07 -14.85 4.88
N ASP A 43 2.29 -14.32 6.09
CA ASP A 43 1.91 -14.96 7.36
C ASP A 43 0.86 -14.13 8.13
N GLY A 44 -0.30 -13.91 7.50
CA GLY A 44 -1.43 -13.18 8.08
C GLY A 44 -1.42 -11.67 7.79
N ASP A 45 -2.46 -10.96 8.27
CA ASP A 45 -2.70 -9.54 7.93
C ASP A 45 -1.52 -8.62 8.32
N GLU A 46 -0.74 -8.99 9.34
CA GLU A 46 0.41 -8.22 9.83
C GLU A 46 1.66 -8.33 8.93
N GLU A 47 1.70 -9.30 8.00
CA GLU A 47 2.83 -9.55 7.11
C GLU A 47 2.51 -9.27 5.63
N MET A 48 1.78 -8.18 5.38
CA MET A 48 1.60 -7.67 4.02
C MET A 48 2.91 -7.13 3.45
N VAL A 49 3.21 -7.49 2.20
CA VAL A 49 4.26 -6.86 1.39
C VAL A 49 3.74 -6.36 0.05
N VAL A 50 4.37 -5.30 -0.46
CA VAL A 50 4.04 -4.63 -1.72
C VAL A 50 5.20 -4.77 -2.70
N TYR A 51 4.91 -5.25 -3.91
CA TYR A 51 5.87 -5.33 -5.01
C TYR A 51 5.75 -4.09 -5.89
N LEU A 52 6.84 -3.34 -6.04
CA LEU A 52 6.88 -2.16 -6.89
C LEU A 52 7.57 -2.47 -8.22
N LYS A 53 7.03 -1.96 -9.33
CA LYS A 53 7.66 -2.11 -10.65
C LYS A 53 9.09 -1.53 -10.62
N GLY A 54 10.06 -2.32 -11.10
CA GLY A 54 11.47 -1.94 -11.11
C GLY A 54 12.14 -1.92 -9.73
N SER A 55 11.52 -2.52 -8.71
CA SER A 55 12.18 -2.85 -7.44
C SER A 55 12.52 -4.33 -7.42
N ALA A 56 13.73 -4.67 -6.98
CA ALA A 56 14.14 -6.07 -6.80
C ALA A 56 13.44 -6.69 -5.59
N GLU A 57 13.46 -5.96 -4.47
CA GLU A 57 12.87 -6.41 -3.21
C GLU A 57 11.45 -5.86 -3.02
N PRO A 58 10.57 -6.64 -2.36
CA PRO A 58 9.29 -6.14 -1.87
C PRO A 58 9.51 -5.11 -0.75
N VAL A 59 8.50 -4.29 -0.52
CA VAL A 59 8.51 -3.26 0.54
C VAL A 59 7.29 -3.43 1.44
N ARG A 60 7.38 -2.90 2.65
CA ARG A 60 6.25 -2.87 3.58
C ARG A 60 5.25 -1.77 3.19
N PRO A 61 3.97 -1.93 3.50
CA PRO A 61 2.94 -0.91 3.30
C PRO A 61 3.31 0.47 3.88
N CYS A 62 4.00 0.51 5.03
CA CYS A 62 4.41 1.75 5.68
C CYS A 62 5.60 2.46 5.02
N GLU A 63 6.29 1.79 4.09
CA GLU A 63 7.45 2.33 3.36
C GLU A 63 7.04 3.08 2.09
N ILE A 64 5.76 3.01 1.72
CA ILE A 64 5.20 3.72 0.56
C ILE A 64 4.27 4.84 1.00
N THR A 65 4.29 5.95 0.26
CA THR A 65 3.30 7.02 0.39
C THR A 65 2.31 6.94 -0.76
N ILE A 66 1.04 6.78 -0.44
CA ILE A 66 -0.04 6.83 -1.42
C ILE A 66 -0.33 8.30 -1.71
N LEU A 67 -0.13 8.70 -2.96
CA LEU A 67 -0.41 10.04 -3.43
C LEU A 67 -1.92 10.16 -3.63
N GLU A 68 -2.64 10.65 -2.62
CA GLU A 68 -4.07 10.95 -2.78
C GLU A 68 -4.22 12.10 -3.77
N GLN A 69 -5.09 11.91 -4.77
CA GLN A 69 -5.51 13.03 -5.59
C GLN A 69 -6.49 13.85 -4.75
N SER A 70 -6.10 15.08 -4.41
CA SER A 70 -7.06 16.15 -4.14
C SER A 70 -7.99 16.18 -5.35
N HIS A 71 -9.27 15.87 -5.15
CA HIS A 71 -10.27 16.17 -6.17
C HIS A 71 -10.40 17.70 -6.20
N GLU A 72 -9.83 18.31 -7.23
CA GLU A 72 -10.16 19.69 -7.64
C GLU A 72 -11.32 19.62 -8.65
#